data_AF-A0A150GC48-F1
#
_entry.id   AF-A0A150GC48-F1
#
_cell.length_a   1.000
_cell.length_b   1.000
_cell.length_c   1.000
_cell.angle_alpha   90.00
_cell.angle_beta   90.00
_cell.angle_gamma   90.00
#
_symmetry.space_group_name_H-M   'P 1'
#
loop_
_entity.id
_entity.type
_entity.pdbx_description
1 polymer ?
#
loop_
_entity_poly.entity_id
_entity_poly.type
_entity_poly.pdbx_seq_one_letter_code
_entity_poly.pdbx_strand_id
1 'polypeptide(L)'
;MVDDRLFCTDQPAIRKRLSPWSCFSEWSGVRFEQLRELYRATAGRPGVVHALHGVPTLEGGTYTVDLVPVGLQSGDLLCVTEDETRHMVHGVLHGLAAIHQAGFVHRDLRWDNLARCHSGRRWFLIDLESCAPADEEPVAGFEPAGWLPDTTLVGGRYTFASDLYQLGRVVLDKCGPLVSSAEGRAFMEAILTRPAAQQRSAADLLSLEWLRCQGPSCGAAGAQPHER
;
A
#
# COMPACT_ATOMS: atom_id res chain seq x y z
N MET A 1 -23.21 -36.44 -25.23
CA MET A 1 -23.25 -35.51 -24.08
C MET A 1 -21.80 -35.14 -23.80
N VAL A 2 -21.34 -34.03 -24.40
CA VAL A 2 -19.97 -33.55 -24.21
C VAL A 2 -19.95 -32.85 -22.86
N ASP A 3 -19.08 -33.35 -21.99
CA ASP A 3 -18.81 -32.80 -20.66
C ASP A 3 -17.98 -31.53 -20.87
N ASP A 4 -18.66 -30.41 -21.07
CA ASP A 4 -18.03 -29.10 -21.12
C ASP A 4 -17.45 -28.82 -19.74
N ARG A 5 -16.15 -29.07 -19.59
CA ARG A 5 -15.32 -28.55 -18.51
C ARG A 5 -15.27 -27.04 -18.64
N LEU A 6 -16.31 -26.37 -18.17
CA LEU A 6 -16.35 -24.92 -18.07
C LEU A 6 -15.31 -24.51 -17.03
N PHE A 7 -14.17 -24.00 -17.50
CA PHE A 7 -13.24 -23.24 -16.67
C PHE A 7 -13.93 -21.93 -16.28
N CYS A 8 -14.46 -21.87 -15.07
CA CYS A 8 -14.95 -20.64 -14.47
C CYS A 8 -13.93 -20.17 -13.43
N THR A 9 -13.23 -19.07 -13.73
CA THR A 9 -12.50 -18.32 -12.71
C THR A 9 -13.35 -17.12 -12.36
N ASP A 10 -14.22 -17.25 -11.36
CA ASP A 10 -15.17 -16.18 -10.99
C ASP A 10 -14.47 -14.91 -10.51
N GLN A 11 -13.18 -15.02 -10.14
CA GLN A 11 -12.34 -13.88 -9.75
C GLN A 11 -10.90 -14.05 -10.24
N PRO A 12 -10.38 -13.15 -11.10
CA PRO A 12 -8.97 -13.17 -11.48
C PRO A 12 -8.09 -12.83 -10.28
N ALA A 13 -6.99 -13.57 -10.11
CA ALA A 13 -6.01 -13.37 -9.05
C ALA A 13 -4.58 -13.53 -9.57
N ILE A 14 -3.62 -12.86 -8.93
CA ILE A 14 -2.19 -13.01 -9.21
C ILE A 14 -1.57 -13.90 -8.14
N ARG A 15 -0.94 -15.01 -8.54
CA ARG A 15 -0.17 -15.85 -7.63
C ARG A 15 1.25 -15.30 -7.47
N LYS A 16 1.58 -14.81 -6.27
CA LYS A 16 2.96 -14.46 -5.89
C LYS A 16 3.60 -15.64 -5.16
N ARG A 17 4.87 -15.92 -5.51
CA ARG A 17 5.68 -16.97 -4.86
C ARG A 17 7.07 -16.45 -4.56
N LEU A 18 7.57 -16.74 -3.37
CA LEU A 18 8.94 -16.44 -2.95
C LEU A 18 9.59 -17.73 -2.43
N SER A 19 10.74 -18.09 -2.99
CA SER A 19 11.48 -19.30 -2.61
C SER A 19 12.99 -19.11 -2.82
N PRO A 20 13.85 -19.50 -1.86
CA PRO A 20 13.47 -19.92 -0.51
C PRO A 20 13.01 -18.72 0.33
N TRP A 21 11.89 -18.85 1.04
CA TRP A 21 11.37 -17.83 1.96
C TRP A 21 12.40 -17.41 3.02
N SER A 22 13.24 -18.35 3.48
CA SER A 22 14.28 -18.07 4.48
C SER A 22 15.22 -16.95 4.05
N CYS A 23 15.64 -16.91 2.79
CA CYS A 23 16.51 -15.86 2.28
C CYS A 23 15.84 -14.48 2.36
N PHE A 24 14.55 -14.40 2.00
CA PHE A 24 13.79 -13.16 2.11
C PHE A 24 13.57 -12.75 3.58
N SER A 25 13.26 -13.72 4.45
CA SER A 25 13.04 -13.48 5.88
C SER A 25 14.31 -13.00 6.59
N GLU A 26 15.46 -13.57 6.26
CA GLU A 26 16.78 -13.15 6.77
C GLU A 26 17.13 -11.72 6.31
N TRP A 27 16.86 -11.41 5.03
CA TRP A 27 17.14 -10.08 4.48
C TRP A 27 16.20 -8.99 5.01
N SER A 28 14.90 -9.28 5.14
CA SER A 28 13.88 -8.28 5.50
C SER A 28 13.58 -8.20 7.00
N GLY A 29 13.98 -9.22 7.77
CA GLY A 29 13.58 -9.42 9.16
C GLY A 29 12.12 -9.85 9.35
N VAL A 30 11.34 -10.01 8.27
CA VAL A 30 9.90 -10.33 8.37
C VAL A 30 9.70 -11.80 8.70
N ARG A 31 8.91 -12.07 9.74
CA ARG A 31 8.49 -13.43 10.08
C ARG A 31 7.19 -13.78 9.35
N PHE A 32 7.07 -15.03 8.90
CA PHE A 32 5.90 -15.49 8.16
C PHE A 32 4.58 -15.31 8.94
N GLU A 33 4.58 -15.54 10.25
CA GLU A 33 3.36 -15.39 11.05
C GLU A 33 2.90 -13.93 11.20
N GLN A 34 3.83 -12.96 11.23
CA GLN A 34 3.51 -11.54 11.21
C GLN A 34 2.83 -11.16 9.88
N LEU A 35 3.32 -11.70 8.77
CA LEU A 35 2.72 -11.47 7.46
C LEU A 35 1.31 -12.08 7.36
N ARG A 36 1.09 -13.28 7.93
CA ARG A 36 -0.25 -13.88 8.02
C ARG A 36 -1.22 -13.05 8.86
N GLU A 37 -0.75 -12.50 9.96
CA GLU A 37 -1.54 -11.59 10.81
C GLU A 37 -1.93 -10.33 10.04
N LEU A 38 -0.99 -9.71 9.33
CA LEU A 38 -1.26 -8.55 8.49
C LEU A 38 -2.33 -8.84 7.43
N TYR A 39 -2.16 -9.89 6.63
CA TYR A 39 -3.14 -10.26 5.59
C TYR A 39 -4.54 -10.52 6.16
N ARG A 40 -4.63 -11.08 7.38
CA ARG A 40 -5.91 -11.26 8.07
C ARG A 40 -6.50 -9.93 8.52
N ALA A 41 -5.69 -9.04 9.09
CA ALA A 41 -6.13 -7.76 9.65
C ALA A 41 -6.57 -6.77 8.56
N THR A 42 -5.96 -6.83 7.37
CA THR A 42 -6.27 -5.95 6.24
C THR A 42 -7.25 -6.57 5.24
N ALA A 43 -7.75 -7.79 5.48
CA ALA A 43 -8.70 -8.46 4.59
C ALA A 43 -9.93 -7.60 4.31
N GLY A 44 -10.22 -7.38 3.02
CA GLY A 44 -11.36 -6.59 2.55
C GLY A 44 -11.24 -5.07 2.78
N ARG A 45 -10.13 -4.57 3.33
CA ARG A 45 -9.93 -3.14 3.54
C ARG A 45 -9.62 -2.41 2.22
N PRO A 46 -10.24 -1.26 1.96
CA PRO A 46 -9.97 -0.52 0.73
C PRO A 46 -8.52 -0.06 0.63
N GLY A 47 -8.01 0.04 -0.60
CA GLY A 47 -6.70 0.64 -0.85
C GLY A 47 -5.50 -0.27 -0.60
N VAL A 48 -5.71 -1.56 -0.31
CA VAL A 48 -4.64 -2.55 -0.13
C VAL A 48 -5.02 -3.87 -0.77
N VAL A 49 -4.03 -4.63 -1.25
CA VAL A 49 -4.24 -5.98 -1.78
C VAL A 49 -4.59 -6.98 -0.68
N HIS A 50 -5.31 -8.04 -1.03
CA HIS A 50 -5.77 -9.10 -0.13
C HIS A 50 -5.39 -10.48 -0.64
N ALA A 51 -5.24 -11.42 0.30
CA ALA A 51 -5.16 -12.83 -0.02
C ALA A 51 -6.57 -13.37 -0.36
N LEU A 52 -6.74 -13.91 -1.57
CA LEU A 52 -8.00 -14.52 -2.02
C LEU A 52 -8.45 -15.65 -1.09
N HIS A 53 -7.50 -16.42 -0.56
CA HIS A 53 -7.75 -17.55 0.34
C HIS A 53 -7.54 -17.17 1.82
N GLY A 54 -7.67 -15.89 2.15
CA GLY A 54 -7.63 -15.34 3.51
C GLY A 54 -6.22 -15.07 4.04
N VAL A 55 -5.26 -15.99 3.88
CA VAL A 55 -3.86 -15.81 4.32
C VAL A 55 -2.88 -16.49 3.35
N PRO A 56 -1.61 -16.05 3.32
CA PRO A 56 -0.56 -16.76 2.59
C PRO A 56 -0.24 -18.13 3.21
N THR A 57 0.39 -19.01 2.41
CA THR A 57 0.92 -20.32 2.84
C THR A 57 2.45 -20.35 2.73
N LEU A 58 3.08 -21.22 3.54
CA LEU A 58 4.51 -21.49 3.50
C LEU A 58 4.71 -23.00 3.57
N GLU A 59 5.07 -23.61 2.44
CA GLU A 59 5.22 -25.06 2.30
C GLU A 59 6.55 -25.38 1.63
N GLY A 60 7.33 -26.30 2.20
CA GLY A 60 8.64 -26.68 1.64
C GLY A 60 9.59 -25.50 1.42
N GLY A 61 9.52 -24.47 2.27
CA GLY A 61 10.32 -23.24 2.13
C GLY A 61 9.82 -22.26 1.06
N THR A 62 8.67 -22.51 0.44
CA THR A 62 8.07 -21.63 -0.57
C THR A 62 6.87 -20.90 0.01
N TYR A 63 6.98 -19.58 0.09
CA TYR A 63 5.85 -18.69 0.39
C TYR A 63 4.96 -18.55 -0.85
N THR A 64 3.64 -18.65 -0.68
CA THR A 64 2.66 -18.48 -1.75
C THR A 64 1.45 -17.67 -1.28
N VAL A 65 0.98 -16.75 -2.13
CA VAL A 65 -0.28 -16.03 -1.92
C VAL A 65 -0.96 -15.75 -3.26
N ASP A 66 -2.28 -15.92 -3.30
CA ASP A 66 -3.11 -15.50 -4.42
C ASP A 66 -3.73 -14.15 -4.09
N LEU A 67 -3.43 -13.15 -4.90
CA LEU A 67 -3.69 -11.74 -4.61
C LEU A 67 -4.84 -11.18 -5.45
N VAL A 68 -5.72 -10.45 -4.76
CA VAL A 68 -6.84 -9.69 -5.33
C VAL A 68 -6.95 -8.31 -4.68
N PRO A 69 -7.47 -7.28 -5.36
CA PRO A 69 -7.86 -7.27 -6.76
C PRO A 69 -6.64 -7.27 -7.70
N VAL A 70 -6.85 -7.72 -8.95
CA VAL A 70 -5.85 -7.57 -10.02
C VAL A 70 -5.92 -6.16 -10.59
N GLY A 71 -4.77 -5.51 -10.73
CA GLY A 71 -4.64 -4.16 -11.24
C GLY A 71 -3.44 -4.00 -12.16
N LEU A 72 -3.40 -2.89 -12.88
CA LEU A 72 -2.24 -2.44 -13.62
C LEU A 72 -1.25 -1.83 -12.63
N GLN A 73 -0.01 -2.31 -12.64
CA GLN A 73 1.06 -1.70 -11.85
C GLN A 73 1.36 -0.30 -12.37
N SER A 74 1.74 0.57 -11.45
CA SER A 74 1.98 1.99 -11.73
C SER A 74 3.16 2.25 -12.68
N GLY A 75 4.11 1.30 -12.86
CA GLY A 75 5.22 1.46 -13.81
C GLY A 75 4.76 1.77 -15.24
N ASP A 76 3.55 1.34 -15.58
CA ASP A 76 2.90 1.56 -16.88
C ASP A 76 1.88 2.72 -16.86
N LEU A 77 1.74 3.43 -15.73
CA LEU A 77 0.75 4.47 -15.50
C LEU A 77 1.43 5.76 -15.06
N LEU A 78 0.97 6.90 -15.56
CA LEU A 78 1.29 8.20 -14.98
C LEU A 78 -0.02 8.95 -14.75
N CYS A 79 -0.13 9.60 -13.59
CA CYS A 79 -1.20 10.58 -13.41
C CYS A 79 -0.94 11.73 -14.37
N VAL A 80 -1.97 12.22 -15.05
CA VAL A 80 -1.88 13.35 -15.98
C VAL A 80 -2.57 14.61 -15.44
N THR A 81 -3.37 14.47 -14.38
CA THR A 81 -4.06 15.59 -13.72
C THR A 81 -3.86 15.57 -12.20
N GLU A 82 -4.10 16.73 -11.58
CA GLU A 82 -4.17 16.84 -10.13
C GLU A 82 -5.26 15.93 -9.54
N ASP A 83 -6.42 15.84 -10.20
CA ASP A 83 -7.54 15.00 -9.74
C ASP A 83 -7.17 13.51 -9.74
N GLU A 84 -6.43 13.04 -10.75
CA GLU A 84 -5.93 11.65 -10.76
C GLU A 84 -4.91 11.40 -9.67
N THR A 85 -4.01 12.37 -9.43
CA THR A 85 -3.03 12.31 -8.35
C THR A 85 -3.75 12.23 -6.99
N ARG A 86 -4.76 13.07 -6.80
CA ARG A 86 -5.63 13.09 -5.61
C ARG A 86 -6.33 11.76 -5.39
N HIS A 87 -6.91 11.16 -6.42
CA HIS A 87 -7.53 9.83 -6.34
C HIS A 87 -6.52 8.72 -6.00
N MET A 88 -5.32 8.79 -6.57
CA MET A 88 -4.24 7.86 -6.26
C MET A 88 -3.82 7.95 -4.79
N VAL A 89 -3.52 9.16 -4.32
CA VAL A 89 -3.15 9.39 -2.92
C VAL A 89 -4.28 8.95 -1.99
N HIS A 90 -5.52 9.30 -2.29
CA HIS A 90 -6.67 8.90 -1.49
C HIS A 90 -6.77 7.37 -1.35
N GLY A 91 -6.70 6.62 -2.46
CA GLY A 91 -6.77 5.15 -2.44
C GLY A 91 -5.63 4.51 -1.66
N VAL A 92 -4.40 4.96 -1.94
CA VAL A 92 -3.18 4.44 -1.29
C VAL A 92 -3.17 4.76 0.20
N LEU A 93 -3.59 5.96 0.60
CA LEU A 93 -3.61 6.38 2.00
C LEU A 93 -4.68 5.63 2.82
N HIS A 94 -5.80 5.20 2.21
CA HIS A 94 -6.73 4.25 2.85
C HIS A 94 -6.08 2.91 3.13
N GLY A 95 -5.33 2.36 2.17
CA GLY A 95 -4.56 1.13 2.38
C GLY A 95 -3.55 1.26 3.49
N LEU A 96 -2.83 2.39 3.50
CA LEU A 96 -1.84 2.66 4.52
C LEU A 96 -2.48 2.84 5.91
N ALA A 97 -3.63 3.51 5.99
CA ALA A 97 -4.40 3.60 7.23
C ALA A 97 -4.84 2.22 7.75
N ALA A 98 -5.22 1.29 6.85
CA ALA A 98 -5.55 -0.08 7.24
C ALA A 98 -4.35 -0.85 7.79
N ILE A 99 -3.18 -0.72 7.15
CA ILE A 99 -1.91 -1.32 7.62
C ILE A 99 -1.52 -0.73 8.99
N HIS A 100 -1.58 0.60 9.14
CA HIS A 100 -1.26 1.29 10.39
C HIS A 100 -2.23 0.92 11.51
N GLN A 101 -3.53 0.79 11.22
CA GLN A 101 -4.53 0.34 12.21
C GLN A 101 -4.25 -1.10 12.70
N ALA A 102 -3.65 -1.94 11.86
CA ALA A 102 -3.21 -3.28 12.26
C ALA A 102 -1.92 -3.28 13.11
N GLY A 103 -1.27 -2.13 13.31
CA GLY A 103 -0.01 -2.01 14.04
C GLY A 103 1.24 -2.25 13.18
N PHE A 104 1.11 -2.25 11.86
CA PHE A 104 2.18 -2.51 10.90
C PHE A 104 2.58 -1.25 10.12
N VAL A 105 3.76 -1.30 9.52
CA VAL A 105 4.28 -0.34 8.54
C VAL A 105 4.60 -1.05 7.23
N HIS A 106 4.48 -0.36 6.10
CA HIS A 106 4.70 -0.92 4.77
C HIS A 106 6.19 -1.10 4.45
N ARG A 107 7.03 -0.14 4.84
CA ARG A 107 8.50 -0.11 4.67
C ARG A 107 9.02 0.02 3.23
N ASP A 108 8.29 -0.42 2.21
CA ASP A 108 8.72 -0.30 0.80
C ASP A 108 7.73 0.50 -0.07
N LEU A 109 7.41 1.73 0.35
CA LEU A 109 6.55 2.63 -0.42
C LEU A 109 7.31 3.27 -1.58
N ARG A 110 7.14 2.67 -2.75
CA ARG A 110 7.70 3.12 -4.04
C ARG A 110 6.60 3.13 -5.10
N TRP A 111 6.84 3.84 -6.19
CA TRP A 111 5.88 3.93 -7.29
C TRP A 111 5.40 2.54 -7.71
N ASP A 112 6.31 1.61 -8.00
CA ASP A 112 6.02 0.26 -8.50
C ASP A 112 5.16 -0.60 -7.56
N ASN A 113 5.08 -0.24 -6.27
CA ASN A 113 4.25 -0.93 -5.26
C ASN A 113 2.84 -0.31 -5.13
N LEU A 114 2.47 0.56 -6.07
CA LEU A 114 1.12 1.07 -6.25
C LEU A 114 0.50 0.41 -7.49
N ALA A 115 -0.78 0.05 -7.40
CA ALA A 115 -1.53 -0.49 -8.53
C ALA A 115 -2.89 0.20 -8.67
N ARG A 116 -3.43 0.19 -9.88
CA ARG A 116 -4.77 0.71 -10.19
C ARG A 116 -5.66 -0.40 -10.74
N CYS A 117 -6.86 -0.55 -10.21
CA CYS A 117 -7.83 -1.53 -10.73
C CYS A 117 -8.15 -1.25 -12.21
N HIS A 118 -8.26 -2.30 -13.02
CA HIS A 118 -8.60 -2.15 -14.45
C HIS A 118 -9.97 -1.49 -14.69
N SER A 119 -10.93 -1.76 -13.81
CA SER A 119 -12.32 -1.30 -13.94
C SER A 119 -12.59 0.12 -13.41
N GLY A 120 -11.58 0.87 -12.93
CA GLY A 120 -11.84 2.20 -12.41
C GLY A 120 -10.63 3.00 -11.93
N ARG A 121 -10.91 4.11 -11.23
CA ARG A 121 -9.89 5.02 -10.66
C ARG A 121 -9.37 4.55 -9.28
N ARG A 122 -9.55 3.27 -8.93
CA ARG A 122 -9.19 2.73 -7.60
C ARG A 122 -7.72 2.40 -7.57
N TRP A 123 -6.99 3.06 -6.67
CA TRP A 123 -5.59 2.76 -6.39
C TRP A 123 -5.44 1.98 -5.09
N PHE A 124 -4.47 1.08 -5.04
CA PHE A 124 -4.19 0.25 -3.88
C PHE A 124 -2.70 -0.09 -3.76
N LEU A 125 -2.29 -0.39 -2.53
CA LEU A 125 -0.97 -0.89 -2.17
C LEU A 125 -0.84 -2.38 -2.51
N ILE A 126 0.30 -2.75 -3.07
CA ILE A 126 0.74 -4.13 -3.28
C ILE A 126 2.08 -4.37 -2.58
N ASP A 127 2.58 -5.60 -2.62
CA ASP A 127 3.90 -5.97 -2.06
C ASP A 127 4.00 -5.83 -0.54
N LEU A 128 3.10 -6.52 0.17
CA LEU A 128 3.04 -6.49 1.64
C LEU A 128 4.14 -7.30 2.32
N GLU A 129 4.96 -8.04 1.57
CA GLU A 129 5.94 -8.97 2.11
C GLU A 129 7.06 -8.24 2.89
N SER A 130 7.29 -6.96 2.60
CA SER A 130 8.21 -6.10 3.37
C SER A 130 7.59 -5.49 4.63
N CYS A 131 6.28 -5.65 4.86
CA CYS A 131 5.62 -5.06 6.02
C CYS A 131 6.11 -5.70 7.34
N ALA A 132 6.22 -4.90 8.39
CA ALA A 132 6.63 -5.34 9.72
C ALA A 132 5.88 -4.55 10.81
N PRO A 133 5.87 -5.00 12.08
CA PRO A 133 5.34 -4.19 13.16
C PRO A 133 6.01 -2.81 13.22
N ALA A 134 5.23 -1.81 13.56
CA ALA A 134 5.74 -0.45 13.69
C ALA A 134 6.73 -0.30 14.85
N ASP A 135 7.56 0.73 14.76
CA ASP A 135 8.53 1.13 15.77
C ASP A 135 9.60 0.05 16.07
N GLU A 136 9.79 -0.90 15.15
CA GLU A 136 10.91 -1.85 15.18
C GLU A 136 12.14 -1.27 14.47
N GLU A 137 13.32 -1.65 14.95
CA GLU A 137 14.58 -1.38 14.26
C GLU A 137 14.70 -2.37 13.09
N PRO A 138 14.91 -1.89 11.85
CA PRO A 138 15.14 -2.77 10.73
C PRO A 138 16.38 -3.65 10.96
N VAL A 139 16.38 -4.87 10.42
CA VAL A 139 17.58 -5.71 10.45
C VAL A 139 18.74 -5.00 9.72
N ALA A 140 19.97 -5.25 10.18
CA ALA A 140 21.15 -4.62 9.60
C ALA A 140 21.24 -4.88 8.08
N GLY A 141 21.38 -3.80 7.30
CA GLY A 141 21.46 -3.86 5.84
C GLY A 141 20.12 -3.89 5.10
N PHE A 142 18.99 -3.85 5.82
CA PHE A 142 17.68 -3.66 5.19
C PHE A 142 17.46 -2.19 4.81
N GLU A 143 17.75 -1.87 3.55
CA GLU A 143 17.61 -0.51 2.99
C GLU A 143 16.78 -0.55 1.69
N PRO A 144 15.45 -0.61 1.79
CA PRO A 144 14.57 -0.49 0.62
C PRO A 144 14.84 0.79 -0.18
N ALA A 145 14.55 0.74 -1.47
CA ALA A 145 14.81 1.84 -2.38
C ALA A 145 14.08 3.12 -1.94
N GLY A 146 14.80 4.25 -2.00
CA GLY A 146 14.26 5.56 -1.64
C GLY A 146 14.26 5.87 -0.14
N TRP A 147 14.76 4.97 0.71
CA TRP A 147 15.03 5.33 2.12
C TRP A 147 16.11 6.42 2.19
N LEU A 148 15.88 7.39 3.06
CA LEU A 148 16.88 8.37 3.48
C LEU A 148 17.22 8.04 4.94
N PRO A 149 18.27 7.27 5.25
CA PRO A 149 18.51 6.76 6.60
C PRO A 149 18.44 7.84 7.70
N ASP A 150 19.03 9.02 7.47
CA ASP A 150 19.04 10.15 8.42
C ASP A 150 17.68 10.85 8.61
N THR A 151 16.65 10.49 7.82
CA THR A 151 15.32 11.11 7.85
C THR A 151 14.20 10.10 8.02
N THR A 152 14.26 8.98 7.31
CA THR A 152 13.24 7.93 7.28
C THR A 152 13.13 7.24 8.65
N LEU A 153 14.23 7.04 9.37
CA LEU A 153 14.21 6.41 10.68
C LEU A 153 14.05 7.45 11.80
N VAL A 154 13.22 7.14 12.79
CA VAL A 154 13.05 7.95 14.00
C VAL A 154 13.74 7.23 15.15
N GLY A 155 14.92 7.73 15.55
CA GLY A 155 15.73 7.07 16.59
C GLY A 155 16.13 5.64 16.23
N GLY A 156 16.43 5.38 14.96
CA GLY A 156 16.78 4.05 14.43
C GLY A 156 15.59 3.14 14.09
N ARG A 157 14.36 3.57 14.37
CA ARG A 157 13.15 2.75 14.15
C ARG A 157 12.37 3.22 12.94
N TYR A 158 11.73 2.28 12.23
CA TYR A 158 10.79 2.60 11.18
C TYR A 158 9.38 2.74 11.75
N THR A 159 8.72 3.86 11.47
CA THR A 159 7.48 4.27 12.16
C THR A 159 6.35 4.49 11.15
N PHE A 160 5.12 4.67 11.63
CA PHE A 160 4.00 5.08 10.77
C PHE A 160 4.32 6.37 10.01
N ALA A 161 4.98 7.32 10.65
CA ALA A 161 5.40 8.58 10.05
C ALA A 161 6.44 8.38 8.92
N SER A 162 7.26 7.34 9.01
CA SER A 162 8.22 6.96 7.97
C SER A 162 7.49 6.57 6.69
N ASP A 163 6.43 5.75 6.78
CA ASP A 163 5.60 5.41 5.62
C ASP A 163 4.94 6.65 5.00
N LEU A 164 4.33 7.52 5.83
CA LEU A 164 3.68 8.74 5.34
C LEU A 164 4.66 9.61 4.56
N TYR A 165 5.85 9.81 5.10
CA TYR A 165 6.90 10.57 4.44
C TYR A 165 7.31 9.94 3.11
N GLN A 166 7.48 8.62 3.06
CA GLN A 166 7.82 7.90 1.82
C GLN A 166 6.71 8.02 0.76
N LEU A 167 5.43 7.91 1.15
CA LEU A 167 4.33 8.19 0.23
C LEU A 167 4.39 9.62 -0.31
N GLY A 168 4.60 10.61 0.57
CA GLY A 168 4.78 12.01 0.16
C GLY A 168 5.92 12.18 -0.84
N ARG A 169 7.04 11.48 -0.65
CA ARG A 169 8.18 11.49 -1.57
C ARG A 169 7.85 10.86 -2.92
N VAL A 170 7.11 9.77 -2.95
CA VAL A 170 6.62 9.16 -4.20
C VAL A 170 5.73 10.15 -4.97
N VAL A 171 4.79 10.81 -4.29
CA VAL A 171 3.91 11.81 -4.92
C VAL A 171 4.71 13.00 -5.42
N LEU A 172 5.67 13.50 -4.63
CA LEU A 172 6.53 14.62 -5.02
C LEU A 172 7.32 14.31 -6.30
N ASP A 173 7.94 13.13 -6.38
CA ASP A 173 8.75 12.71 -7.52
C ASP A 173 7.92 12.48 -8.79
N LYS A 174 6.79 11.76 -8.66
CA LYS A 174 6.01 11.29 -9.82
C LYS A 174 4.90 12.24 -10.25
N CYS A 175 4.37 13.03 -9.33
CA CYS A 175 3.18 13.83 -9.55
C CYS A 175 3.31 15.28 -9.05
N GLY A 176 4.45 15.67 -8.46
CA GLY A 176 4.66 16.99 -7.85
C GLY A 176 4.25 18.16 -8.74
N PRO A 177 4.65 18.21 -10.03
CA PRO A 177 4.25 19.28 -10.95
C PRO A 177 2.74 19.40 -11.21
N LEU A 178 1.97 18.34 -10.93
CA LEU A 178 0.52 18.31 -11.13
C LEU A 178 -0.23 18.90 -9.93
N VAL A 179 0.37 18.91 -8.73
CA VAL A 179 -0.28 19.35 -7.50
C VAL A 179 -0.11 20.86 -7.34
N SER A 180 -1.11 21.61 -7.81
CA SER A 180 -1.05 23.07 -7.95
C SER A 180 -2.03 23.82 -7.05
N SER A 181 -3.16 23.20 -6.71
CA SER A 181 -4.18 23.79 -5.83
C SER A 181 -3.60 24.18 -4.47
N ALA A 182 -4.23 25.15 -3.79
CA ALA A 182 -3.79 25.56 -2.46
C ALA A 182 -3.92 24.40 -1.46
N GLU A 183 -5.02 23.65 -1.58
CA GLU A 183 -5.34 22.49 -0.77
C GLU A 183 -4.34 21.36 -1.01
N GLY A 184 -3.98 21.10 -2.27
CA GLY A 184 -3.00 20.09 -2.66
C GLY A 184 -1.60 20.41 -2.16
N ARG A 185 -1.16 21.67 -2.27
CA ARG A 185 0.12 22.12 -1.72
C ARG A 185 0.15 22.00 -0.19
N ALA A 186 -0.94 22.36 0.49
CA ALA A 186 -1.06 22.18 1.94
C ALA A 186 -1.01 20.70 2.35
N PHE A 187 -1.65 19.81 1.58
CA PHE A 187 -1.53 18.37 1.79
C PHE A 187 -0.08 17.89 1.62
N MET A 188 0.60 18.31 0.55
CA MET A 188 1.99 17.92 0.29
C MET A 188 2.93 18.38 1.41
N GLU A 189 2.75 19.59 1.93
CA GLU A 189 3.49 20.08 3.11
C GLU A 189 3.21 19.22 4.35
N ALA A 190 1.94 18.84 4.57
CA ALA A 190 1.55 18.02 5.71
C ALA A 190 2.15 16.59 5.64
N ILE A 191 2.07 15.92 4.48
CA ILE A 191 2.58 14.54 4.34
C ILE A 191 4.11 14.48 4.28
N LEU A 192 4.78 15.51 3.75
CA LEU A 192 6.25 15.62 3.71
C LEU A 192 6.87 16.16 5.01
N THR A 193 6.09 16.36 6.07
CA THR A 193 6.64 16.63 7.40
C THR A 193 7.59 15.49 7.78
N ARG A 194 8.82 15.83 8.19
CA ARG A 194 9.85 14.84 8.52
C ARG A 194 9.32 13.83 9.54
N PRO A 195 9.65 12.53 9.44
CA PRO A 195 9.12 11.50 10.32
C PRO A 195 9.21 11.83 11.81
N ALA A 196 10.35 12.35 12.28
CA ALA A 196 10.54 12.73 13.68
C ALA A 196 9.64 13.87 14.18
N ALA A 197 9.02 14.64 13.28
CA ALA A 197 8.13 15.75 13.59
C ALA A 197 6.67 15.50 13.17
N GLN A 198 6.39 14.40 12.47
CA GLN A 198 5.06 14.09 11.97
C GLN A 198 4.17 13.61 13.12
N GLN A 199 3.11 14.36 13.40
CA GLN A 199 2.12 14.04 14.43
C GLN A 199 0.79 13.56 13.84
N ARG A 200 0.61 13.67 12.51
CA ARG A 200 -0.61 13.23 11.83
C ARG A 200 -0.51 11.74 11.50
N SER A 201 -1.59 11.02 11.73
CA SER A 201 -1.81 9.68 11.21
C SER A 201 -2.24 9.71 9.74
N ALA A 202 -2.26 8.54 9.10
CA ALA A 202 -2.88 8.38 7.78
C ALA A 202 -4.36 8.83 7.78
N ALA A 203 -5.09 8.57 8.87
CA ALA A 203 -6.49 8.98 9.03
C ALA A 203 -6.64 10.50 9.15
N ASP A 204 -5.73 11.18 9.87
CA ASP A 204 -5.73 12.64 9.96
C ASP A 204 -5.48 13.28 8.58
N LEU A 205 -4.55 12.71 7.80
CA LEU A 205 -4.25 13.18 6.44
C LEU A 205 -5.42 12.97 5.47
N LEU A 206 -6.16 11.87 5.59
CA LEU A 206 -7.41 11.62 4.82
C LEU A 206 -8.49 12.68 5.11
N SER A 207 -8.44 13.33 6.27
CA SER A 207 -9.40 14.37 6.66
C SER A 207 -9.06 15.77 6.11
N LEU A 208 -7.90 15.95 5.46
CA LEU A 208 -7.49 17.23 4.89
C LEU A 208 -8.31 17.58 3.64
N GLU A 209 -8.52 18.88 3.43
CA GLU A 209 -9.44 19.41 2.41
C GLU A 209 -9.18 18.87 1.00
N TRP A 210 -7.92 18.70 0.61
CA TRP A 210 -7.57 18.15 -0.70
C TRP A 210 -8.11 16.74 -0.93
N LEU A 211 -8.13 15.91 0.12
CA LEU A 211 -8.67 14.55 0.06
C LEU A 211 -10.11 14.46 0.55
N ARG A 212 -10.68 15.57 1.05
CA ARG A 212 -12.08 15.60 1.47
C ARG A 212 -12.98 15.32 0.29
N CYS A 213 -13.93 14.46 0.58
CA CYS A 213 -14.79 13.86 -0.39
C CYS A 213 -16.12 14.62 -0.32
N GLN A 214 -16.33 15.61 -1.19
CA GLN A 214 -17.56 16.41 -1.25
C GLN A 214 -18.33 16.15 -2.54
N GLY A 215 -19.60 15.74 -2.43
CA GLY A 215 -20.55 15.56 -3.53
C GLY A 215 -20.65 14.15 -4.12
N PRO A 216 -21.53 13.92 -5.11
CA PRO A 216 -21.80 12.60 -5.70
C PRO A 216 -20.64 12.02 -6.54
N SER A 217 -19.58 12.81 -6.80
CA SER A 217 -18.31 12.35 -7.35
C SER A 217 -17.36 11.77 -6.29
N CYS A 218 -17.73 11.85 -5.02
CA CYS A 218 -17.10 11.13 -3.92
C CYS A 218 -17.42 9.62 -4.01
N GLY A 219 -16.86 8.97 -5.02
CA GLY A 219 -16.60 7.54 -4.94
C GLY A 219 -15.39 7.33 -4.05
N ALA A 220 -15.54 7.42 -2.73
CA ALA A 220 -14.59 6.75 -1.85
C ALA A 220 -14.51 5.30 -2.32
N ALA A 221 -13.30 4.84 -2.60
CA ALA A 221 -12.90 3.44 -2.74
C ALA A 221 -14.07 2.48 -3.03
N GLY A 222 -14.36 2.29 -4.32
CA GLY A 222 -15.54 1.54 -4.75
C GLY A 222 -15.67 0.21 -4.03
N ALA A 223 -16.59 0.13 -3.08
CA ALA A 223 -17.20 -1.13 -2.74
C ALA A 223 -17.85 -1.65 -4.03
N GLN A 224 -17.48 -2.86 -4.46
CA GLN A 224 -18.43 -3.65 -5.23
C GLN A 224 -19.71 -3.77 -4.38
N PRO A 225 -20.92 -3.90 -4.95
CA PRO A 225 -22.17 -4.05 -4.19
C PRO A 225 -22.21 -5.26 -3.22
N HIS A 226 -21.12 -6.00 -3.10
CA HIS A 226 -20.97 -7.27 -2.39
C HIS A 226 -19.76 -7.29 -1.42
N GLU A 227 -18.94 -6.24 -1.39
CA GLU A 227 -17.84 -6.09 -0.42
C GLU A 227 -18.45 -5.41 0.83
N ARG A 228 -18.78 -6.21 1.86
CA ARG A 228 -19.22 -5.72 3.17
C ARG A 228 -18.03 -5.44 4.07
#